data_AF-A0A956FMM1-F1
#
_entry.id   AF-A0A956FMM1-F1
#
_cell.length_a   1.000
_cell.length_b   1.000
_cell.length_c   1.000
_cell.angle_alpha   90.00
_cell.angle_beta   90.00
_cell.angle_gamma   90.00
#
_symmetry.space_group_name_H-M   'P 1'
#
loop_
_entity.id
_entity.type
_entity.pdbx_description
1 polymer ?
#
loop_
_entity_poly.entity_id
_entity_poly.type
_entity_poly.pdbx_seq_one_letter_code
_entity_poly.pdbx_strand_id
1 'polypeptide(L)'
;MMKVLRQLAALSPGTAACIGAFDGLHLGHRALLDRAAALQPRVALVTFDPHPARILAPSRAPTLLQSAAQRERVCAHLGLDALVLLPFTRAMAAMEPAEFVGSILIDGLRPATVVVGADFRFGAGRRGGIADLEALLAPAGIDVAIVELRSDEGSQDAQDAQDAQEKRKIGSSAIRAAIRAGHVDVAHAHLGRIYAVEGEVIHGAGRGRGLGVPTANVACPGALLPPPGVYAAALQVVD
;
A
#
# COMPACT_ATOMS: atom_id res chain seq x y z
N MET A 1 -0.60 -17.74 12.05
CA MET A 1 -0.63 -16.32 12.49
C MET A 1 0.40 -15.55 11.66
N MET A 2 0.03 -14.41 11.09
CA MET A 2 0.93 -13.57 10.28
C MET A 2 2.08 -13.04 11.14
N LYS A 3 3.31 -13.01 10.60
CA LYS A 3 4.48 -12.39 11.23
C LYS A 3 4.60 -10.92 10.81
N VAL A 4 4.80 -10.00 11.76
CA VAL A 4 5.17 -8.61 11.46
C VAL A 4 6.66 -8.44 11.73
N LEU A 5 7.43 -8.18 10.67
CA LEU A 5 8.89 -8.01 10.72
C LEU A 5 9.21 -6.52 10.57
N ARG A 6 9.70 -5.88 11.63
CA ARG A 6 10.04 -4.44 11.64
C ARG A 6 11.49 -4.13 11.25
N GLN A 7 12.20 -5.15 10.78
CA GLN A 7 13.60 -5.09 10.35
C GLN A 7 13.84 -6.15 9.28
N LEU A 8 14.97 -6.04 8.59
CA LEU A 8 15.38 -7.01 7.58
C LEU A 8 15.61 -8.37 8.23
N ALA A 9 14.92 -9.40 7.73
CA ALA A 9 15.05 -10.77 8.18
C ALA A 9 14.68 -11.73 7.04
N ALA A 10 15.33 -12.89 7.02
CA ALA A 10 15.02 -13.93 6.04
C ALA A 10 13.57 -14.40 6.17
N LEU A 11 12.90 -14.51 5.02
CA LEU A 11 11.56 -15.07 4.92
C LEU A 11 11.60 -16.59 5.08
N SER A 12 10.46 -17.17 5.41
CA SER A 12 10.35 -18.63 5.48
C SER A 12 10.51 -19.22 4.06
N PRO A 13 11.08 -20.43 3.90
CA PRO A 13 11.23 -21.04 2.57
C PRO A 13 9.91 -21.13 1.79
N GLY A 14 9.96 -21.00 0.46
CA GLY A 14 8.76 -21.01 -0.39
C GLY A 14 7.86 -19.79 -0.17
N THR A 15 8.45 -18.61 0.05
CA THR A 15 7.70 -17.35 0.17
C THR A 15 7.83 -16.53 -1.10
N ALA A 16 6.69 -16.10 -1.66
CA ALA A 16 6.64 -15.02 -2.64
C ALA A 16 6.58 -13.67 -1.92
N ALA A 17 7.49 -12.76 -2.26
CA ALA A 17 7.56 -11.41 -1.69
C ALA A 17 6.99 -10.38 -2.68
N CYS A 18 5.86 -9.77 -2.32
CA CYS A 18 5.32 -8.61 -3.04
C CYS A 18 6.01 -7.33 -2.53
N ILE A 19 6.69 -6.58 -3.40
CA ILE A 19 7.51 -5.43 -2.98
C ILE A 19 6.92 -4.11 -3.49
N GLY A 20 6.75 -3.13 -2.59
CA GLY A 20 6.19 -1.83 -2.97
C GLY A 20 5.81 -0.92 -1.80
N ALA A 21 5.31 0.28 -2.12
CA ALA A 21 4.87 1.24 -1.09
C ALA A 21 3.56 0.82 -0.39
N PHE A 22 2.69 0.06 -1.07
CA PHE A 22 1.48 -0.55 -0.53
C PHE A 22 0.56 0.37 0.30
N ASP A 23 0.47 1.65 -0.08
CA ASP A 23 -0.42 2.60 0.58
C ASP A 23 -1.89 2.32 0.18
N GLY A 24 -2.72 2.03 1.18
CA GLY A 24 -4.15 1.73 1.03
C GLY A 24 -4.51 0.31 0.62
N LEU A 25 -3.57 -0.56 0.23
CA LEU A 25 -3.84 -1.97 -0.18
C LEU A 25 -5.08 -2.11 -1.09
N HIS A 26 -5.11 -1.31 -2.16
CA HIS A 26 -6.20 -1.28 -3.14
C HIS A 26 -6.23 -2.52 -4.04
N LEU A 27 -7.25 -2.64 -4.90
CA LEU A 27 -7.43 -3.80 -5.78
C LEU A 27 -6.22 -4.06 -6.71
N GLY A 28 -5.52 -3.01 -7.14
CA GLY A 28 -4.24 -3.16 -7.83
C GLY A 28 -3.18 -3.92 -7.01
N HIS A 29 -3.05 -3.62 -5.70
CA HIS A 29 -2.15 -4.37 -4.81
C HIS A 29 -2.66 -5.79 -4.54
N ARG A 30 -3.98 -5.99 -4.48
CA ARG A 30 -4.59 -7.32 -4.30
C ARG A 30 -4.20 -8.26 -5.45
N ALA A 31 -4.16 -7.77 -6.69
CA ALA A 31 -3.72 -8.56 -7.84
C ALA A 31 -2.27 -9.08 -7.69
N LEU A 32 -1.36 -8.29 -7.11
CA LEU A 32 0.02 -8.74 -6.82
C LEU A 32 0.01 -9.88 -5.77
N LEU A 33 -0.79 -9.72 -4.71
CA LEU A 33 -0.90 -10.70 -3.64
C LEU A 33 -1.53 -12.02 -4.13
N ASP A 34 -2.58 -11.94 -4.94
CA ASP A 34 -3.22 -13.12 -5.53
C ASP A 34 -2.25 -13.85 -6.48
N ARG A 35 -1.47 -13.10 -7.26
CA ARG A 35 -0.42 -13.70 -8.11
C ARG A 35 0.66 -14.39 -7.28
N ALA A 36 1.08 -13.78 -6.17
CA ALA A 36 2.06 -14.37 -5.26
C ALA A 36 1.53 -15.68 -4.64
N ALA A 37 0.28 -15.71 -4.19
CA ALA A 37 -0.36 -16.89 -3.62
C ALA A 37 -0.51 -18.04 -4.63
N ALA A 38 -0.64 -17.72 -5.93
CA ALA A 38 -0.69 -18.71 -6.99
C ALA A 38 0.70 -19.31 -7.35
N LEU A 39 1.79 -18.65 -6.95
CA LEU A 39 3.16 -19.04 -7.28
C LEU A 39 3.87 -19.77 -6.14
N GLN A 40 3.58 -19.41 -4.90
CA GLN A 40 4.27 -19.91 -3.72
C GLN A 40 3.30 -20.20 -2.59
N PRO A 41 3.59 -21.19 -1.70
CA PRO A 41 2.70 -21.55 -0.59
C PRO A 41 2.62 -20.48 0.50
N ARG A 42 3.53 -19.50 0.50
CA ARG A 42 3.55 -18.40 1.47
C ARG A 42 3.65 -17.05 0.76
N VAL A 43 2.97 -16.04 1.30
CA VAL A 43 3.00 -14.67 0.77
C VAL A 43 3.47 -13.68 1.82
N ALA A 44 4.49 -12.91 1.45
CA ALA A 44 4.96 -11.77 2.23
C ALA A 44 4.66 -10.46 1.50
N LEU A 45 4.11 -9.49 2.21
CA LEU A 45 4.09 -8.10 1.76
C LEU A 45 5.31 -7.38 2.31
N VAL A 46 6.15 -6.87 1.42
CA VAL A 46 7.35 -6.12 1.74
C VAL A 46 7.12 -4.66 1.40
N THR A 47 7.15 -3.82 2.43
CA THR A 47 6.93 -2.39 2.32
C THR A 47 7.86 -1.63 3.23
N PHE A 48 7.68 -0.32 3.27
CA PHE A 48 8.63 0.62 3.83
C PHE A 48 7.99 1.39 4.98
N ASP A 49 8.76 1.59 6.04
CA ASP A 49 8.38 2.45 7.16
C ASP A 49 9.57 3.32 7.59
N PRO A 50 9.44 4.66 7.58
CA PRO A 50 8.31 5.43 7.09
C PRO A 50 8.12 5.27 5.57
N HIS A 51 6.97 5.68 5.04
CA HIS A 51 6.72 5.69 3.59
C HIS A 51 7.84 6.43 2.83
N PRO A 52 8.37 5.93 1.69
CA PRO A 52 9.57 6.47 1.05
C PRO A 52 9.51 7.96 0.73
N ALA A 53 8.34 8.46 0.33
CA ALA A 53 8.12 9.88 0.06
C ALA A 53 8.39 10.79 1.28
N ARG A 54 8.19 10.31 2.51
CA ARG A 54 8.50 11.06 3.74
C ARG A 54 10.01 11.30 3.90
N ILE A 55 10.83 10.42 3.34
CA ILE A 55 12.29 10.58 3.34
C ILE A 55 12.73 11.34 2.09
N LEU A 56 12.28 10.92 0.91
CA LEU A 56 12.76 11.47 -0.36
C LEU A 56 12.31 12.91 -0.59
N ALA A 57 11.05 13.22 -0.30
CA ALA A 57 10.46 14.53 -0.52
C ALA A 57 9.46 14.87 0.61
N PRO A 58 9.95 15.17 1.83
CA PRO A 58 9.10 15.32 3.02
C PRO A 58 7.96 16.34 2.85
N SER A 59 8.25 17.47 2.19
CA SER A 59 7.25 18.53 1.92
C SER A 59 6.17 18.13 0.91
N ARG A 60 6.40 17.06 0.14
CA ARG A 60 5.47 16.52 -0.87
C ARG A 60 4.94 15.13 -0.50
N ALA A 61 5.24 14.64 0.70
CA ALA A 61 4.81 13.33 1.14
C ALA A 61 3.27 13.31 1.22
N PRO A 62 2.61 12.30 0.61
CA PRO A 62 1.16 12.23 0.66
C PRO A 62 0.69 11.89 2.07
N THR A 63 -0.51 12.37 2.43
CA THR A 63 -1.31 11.79 3.51
C THR A 63 -1.55 10.32 3.20
N LEU A 64 -1.25 9.42 4.14
CA LEU A 64 -1.40 7.98 3.92
C LEU A 64 -2.88 7.60 3.93
N LEU A 65 -3.24 6.60 3.13
CA LEU A 65 -4.60 6.07 3.06
C LEU A 65 -4.92 5.15 4.24
N GLN A 66 -3.91 4.69 4.97
CA GLN A 66 -4.08 3.86 6.15
C GLN A 66 -2.95 4.07 7.15
N SER A 67 -3.23 3.87 8.43
CA SER A 67 -2.24 3.80 9.49
C SER A 67 -1.44 2.48 9.42
N ALA A 68 -0.33 2.39 10.18
CA ALA A 68 0.42 1.14 10.30
C ALA A 68 -0.44 0.02 10.91
N ALA A 69 -1.22 0.32 11.95
CA ALA A 69 -2.13 -0.63 12.60
C ALA A 69 -3.23 -1.11 11.65
N GLN A 70 -3.80 -0.20 10.85
CA GLN A 70 -4.77 -0.56 9.79
C GLN A 70 -4.14 -1.50 8.76
N ARG A 71 -2.93 -1.18 8.28
CA ARG A 71 -2.19 -2.04 7.35
C ARG A 71 -1.95 -3.43 7.92
N GLU A 72 -1.53 -3.52 9.19
CA GLU A 72 -1.33 -4.80 9.89
C GLU A 72 -2.63 -5.64 9.93
N ARG A 73 -3.77 -5.02 10.31
CA ARG A 73 -5.08 -5.70 10.32
C ARG A 73 -5.54 -6.14 8.94
N VAL A 74 -5.38 -5.28 7.92
CA VAL A 74 -5.73 -5.65 6.53
C VAL A 74 -4.86 -6.80 6.06
N CYS A 75 -3.54 -6.77 6.30
CA CYS A 75 -2.64 -7.86 5.92
C CYS A 75 -3.02 -9.18 6.61
N ALA A 76 -3.36 -9.14 7.91
CA ALA A 76 -3.83 -10.32 8.64
C ALA A 76 -5.15 -10.86 8.07
N HIS A 77 -6.11 -9.99 7.75
CA HIS A 77 -7.38 -10.38 7.15
C HIS A 77 -7.22 -10.97 5.74
N LEU A 78 -6.27 -10.48 4.95
CA LEU A 78 -5.94 -11.04 3.63
C LEU A 78 -5.21 -12.38 3.71
N GLY A 79 -4.86 -12.85 4.91
CA GLY A 79 -4.23 -14.16 5.13
C GLY A 79 -2.74 -14.20 4.79
N LEU A 80 -2.03 -13.06 4.86
CA LEU A 80 -0.60 -13.04 4.56
C LEU A 80 0.22 -13.76 5.63
N ASP A 81 1.33 -14.37 5.22
CA ASP A 81 2.27 -15.05 6.14
C ASP A 81 3.19 -14.05 6.83
N ALA A 82 3.58 -12.99 6.11
CA ALA A 82 4.44 -11.95 6.65
C ALA A 82 4.10 -10.55 6.13
N LEU A 83 4.21 -9.56 7.01
CA LEU A 83 4.33 -8.15 6.68
C LEU A 83 5.72 -7.69 7.08
N VAL A 84 6.55 -7.33 6.10
CA VAL A 84 7.87 -6.75 6.32
C VAL A 84 7.79 -5.24 6.18
N LEU A 85 8.16 -4.54 7.25
CA LEU A 85 8.30 -3.10 7.33
C LEU A 85 9.80 -2.78 7.33
N LEU A 86 10.35 -2.60 6.13
CA LEU A 86 11.76 -2.23 5.97
C LEU A 86 11.97 -0.78 6.41
N PRO A 87 12.93 -0.50 7.30
CA PRO A 87 13.31 0.87 7.65
C PRO A 87 13.79 1.63 6.42
N PHE A 88 12.99 2.58 5.93
CA PHE A 88 13.39 3.40 4.79
C PHE A 88 14.18 4.59 5.28
N THR A 89 15.48 4.60 5.00
CA THR A 89 16.42 5.63 5.43
C THR A 89 17.04 6.34 4.23
N ARG A 90 17.76 7.45 4.48
CA ARG A 90 18.57 8.10 3.42
C ARG A 90 19.64 7.17 2.86
N ALA A 91 20.20 6.29 3.70
CA ALA A 91 21.15 5.27 3.27
C ALA A 91 20.49 4.26 2.32
N MET A 92 19.32 3.70 2.69
CA MET A 92 18.57 2.80 1.79
C MET A 92 18.16 3.50 0.49
N ALA A 93 17.75 4.77 0.56
CA ALA A 93 17.40 5.57 -0.62
C ALA A 93 18.58 5.82 -1.57
N ALA A 94 19.82 5.73 -1.08
CA ALA A 94 21.04 5.95 -1.83
C ALA A 94 21.64 4.65 -2.40
N MET A 95 21.09 3.47 -2.06
CA MET A 95 21.57 2.18 -2.57
C MET A 95 21.44 2.11 -4.09
N GLU A 96 22.49 1.71 -4.78
CA GLU A 96 22.39 1.38 -6.20
C GLU A 96 21.49 0.15 -6.43
N PRO A 97 20.89 -0.03 -7.62
CA PRO A 97 20.05 -1.20 -7.92
C PRO A 97 20.69 -2.54 -7.53
N ALA A 98 21.96 -2.76 -7.88
CA ALA A 98 22.69 -3.99 -7.55
C ALA A 98 22.88 -4.18 -6.03
N GLU A 99 23.18 -3.10 -5.31
CA GLU A 99 23.35 -3.13 -3.85
C GLU A 99 22.02 -3.44 -3.14
N PHE A 100 20.92 -2.83 -3.60
CA PHE A 100 19.59 -3.12 -3.09
C PHE A 100 19.22 -4.59 -3.30
N VAL A 101 19.40 -5.12 -4.52
CA VAL A 101 19.08 -6.53 -4.82
C VAL A 101 19.96 -7.48 -4.00
N GLY A 102 21.28 -7.26 -3.97
CA GLY A 102 22.20 -8.09 -3.20
C GLY A 102 21.88 -8.09 -1.71
N SER A 103 21.84 -6.90 -1.09
CA SER A 103 21.75 -6.79 0.37
C SER A 103 20.35 -7.06 0.90
N ILE A 104 19.32 -6.55 0.22
CA ILE A 104 17.94 -6.62 0.71
C ILE A 104 17.26 -7.90 0.25
N LEU A 105 17.40 -8.28 -1.02
CA LEU A 105 16.65 -9.41 -1.58
C LEU A 105 17.41 -10.73 -1.44
N ILE A 106 18.66 -10.79 -1.91
CA ILE A 106 19.45 -12.02 -1.94
C ILE A 106 19.95 -12.39 -0.53
N ASP A 107 20.65 -11.50 0.14
CA ASP A 107 21.25 -11.81 1.44
C ASP A 107 20.27 -11.68 2.61
N GLY A 108 19.35 -10.71 2.49
CA GLY A 108 18.39 -10.34 3.52
C GLY A 108 17.12 -11.20 3.51
N LEU A 109 16.20 -10.89 2.60
CA LEU A 109 14.84 -11.45 2.58
C LEU A 109 14.79 -12.89 2.06
N ARG A 110 15.64 -13.26 1.09
CA ARG A 110 15.71 -14.60 0.49
C ARG A 110 14.35 -15.15 0.04
N PRO A 111 13.54 -14.38 -0.73
CA PRO A 111 12.28 -14.92 -1.25
C PRO A 111 12.55 -16.00 -2.29
N ALA A 112 11.60 -16.92 -2.46
CA ALA A 112 11.61 -17.84 -3.59
C ALA A 112 11.22 -17.13 -4.90
N THR A 113 10.30 -16.15 -4.79
CA THR A 113 9.84 -15.35 -5.92
C THR A 113 9.62 -13.91 -5.48
N VAL A 114 10.04 -12.94 -6.29
CA VAL A 114 9.72 -11.53 -6.15
C VAL A 114 8.56 -11.18 -7.07
N VAL A 115 7.51 -10.58 -6.53
CA VAL A 115 6.31 -10.18 -7.29
C VAL A 115 6.18 -8.66 -7.28
N VAL A 116 6.12 -8.05 -8.46
CA VAL A 116 6.08 -6.59 -8.62
C VAL A 116 5.11 -6.17 -9.73
N GLY A 117 4.67 -4.92 -9.70
CA GLY A 117 3.90 -4.33 -10.80
C GLY A 117 4.79 -4.00 -11.99
N ALA A 118 4.23 -3.95 -13.21
CA ALA A 118 4.97 -3.64 -14.43
C ALA A 118 5.70 -2.28 -14.42
N ASP A 119 5.26 -1.32 -13.60
CA ASP A 119 5.89 -0.01 -13.43
C ASP A 119 6.83 0.08 -12.21
N PHE A 120 7.20 -1.05 -11.63
CA PHE A 120 8.08 -1.10 -10.47
C PHE A 120 9.47 -0.52 -10.82
N ARG A 121 9.95 0.34 -9.92
CA ARG A 121 11.27 0.96 -9.98
C ARG A 121 11.91 0.94 -8.61
N PHE A 122 13.22 0.71 -8.58
CA PHE A 122 13.98 0.58 -7.35
C PHE A 122 15.40 1.16 -7.50
N GLY A 123 16.16 1.12 -6.41
CA GLY A 123 17.48 1.73 -6.33
C GLY A 123 17.45 3.26 -6.35
N ALA A 124 18.61 3.84 -6.12
CA ALA A 124 18.82 5.27 -6.06
C ALA A 124 18.35 5.95 -7.35
N GLY A 125 17.59 7.04 -7.17
CA GLY A 125 16.99 7.77 -8.29
C GLY A 125 16.01 6.96 -9.15
N ARG A 126 15.50 5.81 -8.66
CA ARG A 126 14.60 4.91 -9.41
C ARG A 126 15.24 4.36 -10.69
N ARG A 127 16.58 4.21 -10.70
CA ARG A 127 17.35 3.77 -11.87
C ARG A 127 17.07 2.32 -12.25
N GLY A 128 16.80 1.45 -11.28
CA GLY A 128 16.49 0.04 -11.53
C GLY A 128 15.06 -0.13 -12.04
N GLY A 129 14.90 -0.92 -13.10
CA GLY A 129 13.61 -1.39 -13.62
C GLY A 129 13.52 -2.92 -13.65
N ILE A 130 12.45 -3.43 -14.25
CA ILE A 130 12.16 -4.87 -14.29
C ILE A 130 13.31 -5.70 -14.85
N ALA A 131 13.89 -5.29 -15.99
CA ALA A 131 15.01 -6.02 -16.61
C ALA A 131 16.24 -6.10 -15.69
N ASP A 132 16.55 -5.03 -14.95
CA ASP A 132 17.63 -5.03 -13.97
C ASP A 132 17.32 -6.00 -12.82
N LEU A 133 16.07 -6.02 -12.34
CA LEU A 133 15.64 -6.90 -11.26
C LEU A 133 15.79 -8.37 -11.65
N GLU A 134 15.31 -8.74 -12.83
CA GLU A 134 15.43 -10.10 -13.38
C GLU A 134 16.90 -10.50 -13.52
N ALA A 135 17.72 -9.66 -14.15
CA ALA A 135 19.13 -9.94 -14.39
C ALA A 135 19.93 -10.09 -13.07
N LEU A 136 19.63 -9.27 -12.07
CA LEU A 136 20.34 -9.28 -10.78
C LEU A 136 19.90 -10.45 -9.87
N LEU A 137 18.65 -10.92 -9.99
CA LEU A 137 18.13 -12.03 -9.18
C LEU A 137 18.40 -13.42 -9.80
N ALA A 138 18.53 -13.52 -11.11
CA ALA A 138 18.73 -14.79 -11.81
C ALA A 138 19.91 -15.63 -11.28
N PRO A 139 21.10 -15.07 -10.99
CA PRO A 139 22.23 -15.84 -10.45
C PRO A 139 21.96 -16.47 -9.07
N ALA A 140 21.03 -15.89 -8.30
CA ALA A 140 20.63 -16.39 -6.99
C ALA A 140 19.46 -17.39 -7.06
N GLY A 141 18.93 -17.68 -8.26
CA GLY A 141 17.80 -18.59 -8.44
C GLY A 141 16.49 -18.06 -7.85
N ILE A 142 16.33 -16.73 -7.77
CA ILE A 142 15.11 -16.08 -7.30
C ILE A 142 14.27 -15.66 -8.51
N ASP A 143 13.06 -16.20 -8.62
CA ASP A 143 12.17 -15.90 -9.73
C ASP A 143 11.59 -14.48 -9.61
N VAL A 144 11.26 -13.88 -10.76
CA VAL A 144 10.54 -12.60 -10.82
C VAL A 144 9.21 -12.81 -11.53
N ALA A 145 8.13 -12.34 -10.92
CA ALA A 145 6.80 -12.33 -11.51
C ALA A 145 6.29 -10.88 -11.64
N ILE A 146 5.88 -10.52 -12.84
CA ILE A 146 5.39 -9.19 -13.18
C ILE A 146 3.87 -9.24 -13.29
N VAL A 147 3.20 -8.26 -12.66
CA VAL A 147 1.75 -8.11 -12.73
C VAL A 147 1.41 -6.81 -13.46
N GLU A 148 0.60 -6.93 -14.51
CA GLU A 148 -0.01 -5.77 -15.15
C GLU A 148 -1.14 -5.23 -14.26
N LEU A 149 -1.02 -3.97 -13.85
CA LEU A 149 -2.02 -3.33 -13.01
C LEU A 149 -3.25 -2.96 -13.83
N ARG A 150 -4.42 -3.48 -13.44
CA ARG A 150 -5.70 -3.23 -14.12
C ARG A 150 -6.05 -1.74 -14.16
N SER A 151 -6.52 -1.28 -15.32
CA SER A 151 -7.27 -0.04 -15.48
C SER A 151 -8.74 -0.27 -15.11
N ASP A 152 -9.36 0.70 -14.47
CA ASP A 152 -10.81 0.72 -14.18
C ASP A 152 -11.59 0.85 -15.50
N GLU A 153 -12.37 -0.18 -15.86
CA GLU A 153 -13.13 -0.25 -17.12
C GLU A 153 -14.38 0.66 -17.10
N GLY A 154 -14.72 1.27 -15.97
CA GLY A 154 -15.97 2.02 -15.75
C GLY A 154 -16.01 3.49 -16.18
N SER A 155 -14.94 4.06 -16.75
CA SER A 155 -14.93 5.47 -17.21
C SER A 155 -14.71 5.57 -18.71
N GLN A 156 -15.83 5.60 -19.45
CA GLN A 156 -15.86 5.78 -20.90
C GLN A 156 -15.85 7.26 -21.35
N ASP A 157 -15.93 8.23 -20.42
CA ASP A 157 -16.18 9.64 -20.75
C ASP A 157 -14.95 10.55 -20.74
N ALA A 158 -13.77 10.05 -21.11
CA ALA A 158 -12.57 10.89 -21.22
C ALA A 158 -12.10 10.99 -22.68
N GLN A 159 -12.35 12.14 -23.29
CA GLN A 159 -12.04 12.47 -24.69
C GLN A 159 -10.54 12.69 -24.98
N ASP A 160 -9.68 12.69 -23.95
CA ASP A 160 -8.22 12.81 -24.09
C ASP A 160 -7.52 11.51 -23.67
N ALA A 161 -7.01 10.76 -24.66
CA ALA A 161 -6.58 9.36 -24.50
C ALA A 161 -5.40 9.12 -23.52
N GLN A 162 -4.54 10.12 -23.29
CA GLN A 162 -3.32 9.95 -22.50
C GLN A 162 -3.51 10.26 -21.00
N ASP A 163 -4.23 11.33 -20.66
CA ASP A 163 -4.62 11.66 -19.28
C ASP A 163 -5.71 10.71 -18.74
N ALA A 164 -6.55 10.17 -19.63
CA ALA A 164 -7.57 9.19 -19.28
C ALA A 164 -6.99 7.85 -18.82
N GLN A 165 -5.84 7.42 -19.37
CA GLN A 165 -5.17 6.17 -19.00
C GLN A 165 -4.62 6.24 -17.56
N GLU A 166 -4.04 7.38 -17.19
CA GLU A 166 -3.48 7.60 -15.86
C GLU A 166 -4.57 7.80 -14.79
N LYS A 167 -5.68 8.47 -15.15
CA LYS A 167 -6.89 8.58 -14.30
C LYS A 167 -7.63 7.25 -14.12
N ARG A 168 -7.52 6.32 -15.07
CA ARG A 168 -8.11 4.96 -15.01
C ARG A 168 -7.28 3.97 -14.21
N LYS A 169 -6.02 4.25 -13.89
CA LYS A 169 -5.18 3.30 -13.15
C LYS A 169 -5.61 3.25 -11.68
N ILE A 170 -6.01 2.07 -11.21
CA ILE A 170 -6.31 1.86 -9.79
C ILE A 170 -5.01 2.05 -9.00
N GLY A 171 -4.93 3.13 -8.22
CA GLY A 171 -3.71 3.50 -7.49
C GLY A 171 -3.98 4.43 -6.31
N SER A 172 -3.04 4.45 -5.35
CA SER A 172 -3.17 5.30 -4.15
C SER A 172 -3.40 6.78 -4.47
N SER A 173 -2.81 7.30 -5.56
CA SER A 173 -3.03 8.69 -5.96
C SER A 173 -4.45 8.98 -6.43
N ALA A 174 -5.06 8.08 -7.21
CA ALA A 174 -6.45 8.21 -7.66
C ALA A 174 -7.41 8.13 -6.47
N ILE A 175 -7.19 7.20 -5.55
CA ILE A 175 -7.99 7.06 -4.32
C ILE A 175 -7.90 8.32 -3.46
N ARG A 176 -6.69 8.88 -3.28
CA ARG A 176 -6.53 10.14 -2.54
C ARG A 176 -7.26 11.30 -3.21
N ALA A 177 -7.25 11.37 -4.54
CA ALA A 177 -7.97 12.40 -5.28
C ALA A 177 -9.48 12.26 -5.11
N ALA A 178 -10.01 11.04 -5.20
CA ALA A 178 -11.42 10.74 -4.99
C ALA A 178 -11.89 11.15 -3.58
N ILE A 179 -11.14 10.76 -2.53
CA ILE A 179 -11.46 11.15 -1.14
C ILE A 179 -11.48 12.67 -1.00
N ARG A 180 -10.47 13.38 -1.54
CA ARG A 180 -10.39 14.85 -1.48
C ARG A 180 -11.51 15.55 -2.25
N ALA A 181 -12.09 14.90 -3.26
CA ALA A 181 -13.25 15.40 -3.99
C ALA A 181 -14.59 15.06 -3.31
N GLY A 182 -14.57 14.28 -2.22
CA GLY A 182 -15.79 13.77 -1.57
C GLY A 182 -16.41 12.56 -2.26
N HIS A 183 -15.78 12.03 -3.31
CA HIS A 183 -16.21 10.83 -4.04
C HIS A 183 -15.73 9.56 -3.32
N VAL A 184 -16.26 9.33 -2.12
CA VAL A 184 -15.88 8.20 -1.25
C VAL A 184 -16.30 6.85 -1.85
N ASP A 185 -17.36 6.83 -2.65
CA ASP A 185 -17.83 5.69 -3.44
C ASP A 185 -16.77 5.20 -4.45
N VAL A 186 -16.15 6.12 -5.18
CA VAL A 186 -15.05 5.80 -6.10
C VAL A 186 -13.85 5.24 -5.33
N ALA A 187 -13.53 5.84 -4.17
CA ALA A 187 -12.47 5.33 -3.30
C ALA A 187 -12.77 3.90 -2.83
N HIS A 188 -14.02 3.60 -2.47
CA HIS A 188 -14.44 2.25 -2.06
C HIS A 188 -14.27 1.23 -3.18
N ALA A 189 -14.70 1.58 -4.39
CA ALA A 189 -14.59 0.72 -5.57
C ALA A 189 -13.12 0.37 -5.84
N HIS A 190 -12.22 1.35 -5.78
CA HIS A 190 -10.79 1.15 -6.02
C HIS A 190 -10.11 0.36 -4.89
N LEU A 191 -10.54 0.58 -3.64
CA LEU A 191 -10.01 -0.14 -2.47
C LEU A 191 -10.53 -1.58 -2.36
N GLY A 192 -11.69 -1.87 -2.95
CA GLY A 192 -12.42 -3.13 -2.74
C GLY A 192 -13.02 -3.26 -1.33
N ARG A 193 -13.08 -2.16 -0.58
CA ARG A 193 -13.62 -2.07 0.79
C ARG A 193 -13.99 -0.63 1.13
N ILE A 194 -14.78 -0.45 2.19
CA ILE A 194 -15.11 0.88 2.69
C ILE A 194 -13.83 1.57 3.21
N TYR A 195 -13.64 2.83 2.81
CA TYR A 195 -12.56 3.66 3.31
C TYR A 195 -12.85 4.00 4.77
N ALA A 196 -11.88 3.72 5.64
CA ALA A 196 -12.04 3.87 7.08
C ALA A 196 -10.95 4.79 7.63
N VAL A 197 -11.36 5.68 8.53
CA VAL A 197 -10.45 6.46 9.36
C VAL A 197 -10.59 6.00 10.80
N GLU A 198 -9.50 6.10 11.54
CA GLU A 198 -9.43 5.69 12.94
C GLU A 198 -8.88 6.82 13.78
N GLY A 199 -9.39 6.89 15.00
CA GLY A 199 -9.10 7.97 15.92
C GLY A 199 -9.72 7.72 17.28
N GLU A 200 -9.29 8.52 18.26
CA GLU A 200 -9.81 8.43 19.62
C GLU A 200 -11.15 9.15 19.72
N VAL A 201 -12.08 8.58 20.48
CA VAL A 201 -13.33 9.27 20.83
C VAL A 201 -12.99 10.35 21.86
N ILE A 202 -13.29 11.60 21.50
CA ILE A 202 -13.01 12.77 22.32
C ILE A 202 -14.30 13.47 22.75
N HIS A 203 -14.21 14.29 23.79
CA HIS A 203 -15.29 15.18 24.17
C HIS A 203 -15.46 16.26 23.09
N GLY A 204 -16.68 16.38 22.55
CA GLY A 204 -17.04 17.46 21.64
C GLY A 204 -17.86 18.55 22.31
N ALA A 205 -18.44 19.44 21.49
CA ALA A 205 -19.22 20.59 21.96
C ALA A 205 -20.59 20.25 22.58
N GLY A 206 -20.93 18.97 22.77
CA GLY A 206 -22.19 18.52 23.37
C GLY A 206 -23.45 18.83 22.54
N ARG A 207 -23.32 19.29 21.28
CA ARG A 207 -24.45 19.73 20.43
C ARG A 207 -25.43 18.60 20.07
N GLY A 208 -25.01 17.34 20.15
CA GLY A 208 -25.90 16.19 19.97
C GLY A 208 -26.82 15.92 21.16
N ARG A 209 -26.59 16.57 22.31
CA ARG A 209 -27.40 16.41 23.53
C ARG A 209 -28.81 16.96 23.28
N GLY A 210 -29.75 16.06 22.99
CA GLY A 210 -31.14 16.39 22.66
C GLY A 210 -31.64 15.81 21.33
N LEU A 211 -30.76 15.26 20.49
CA LEU A 211 -31.15 14.62 19.21
C LEU A 211 -31.76 13.22 19.37
N GLY A 212 -31.76 12.67 20.59
CA GLY A 212 -32.26 11.31 20.87
C GLY A 212 -31.38 10.18 20.33
N VAL A 213 -30.27 10.50 19.66
CA VAL A 213 -29.32 9.53 19.08
C VAL A 213 -27.92 9.73 19.67
N PRO A 214 -27.19 8.66 20.05
CA PRO A 214 -25.81 8.75 20.48
C PRO A 214 -24.91 9.34 19.39
N THR A 215 -23.98 10.22 19.77
CA THR A 215 -23.01 10.84 18.86
C THR A 215 -21.59 10.66 19.38
N ALA A 216 -20.63 10.40 18.49
CA ALA A 216 -19.20 10.36 18.82
C ALA A 216 -18.46 11.47 18.08
N ASN A 217 -17.56 12.17 18.77
CA ASN A 217 -16.57 13.05 18.14
C ASN A 217 -15.26 12.27 18.08
N VAL A 218 -14.68 12.11 16.89
CA VAL A 218 -13.51 11.25 16.69
C VAL A 218 -12.35 12.10 16.20
N ALA A 219 -11.22 12.07 16.92
CA ALA A 219 -10.00 12.75 16.54
C ALA A 219 -9.11 11.82 15.69
N CYS A 220 -9.02 12.10 14.39
CA CYS A 220 -8.24 11.30 13.43
C CYS A 220 -6.99 12.06 12.93
N PRO A 221 -5.97 12.29 13.79
CA PRO A 221 -4.81 13.09 13.41
C PRO A 221 -4.05 12.46 12.23
N GLY A 222 -3.81 13.27 11.20
CA GLY A 222 -3.05 12.85 10.02
C GLY A 222 -3.81 11.92 9.06
N ALA A 223 -5.08 11.60 9.33
CA ALA A 223 -5.93 10.86 8.39
C ALA A 223 -6.32 11.71 7.19
N LEU A 224 -6.52 11.07 6.04
CA LEU A 224 -7.07 11.74 4.86
C LEU A 224 -8.60 11.78 4.97
N LEU A 225 -9.16 12.90 5.41
CA LEU A 225 -10.60 13.08 5.50
C LEU A 225 -11.18 13.58 4.17
N PRO A 226 -12.43 13.20 3.83
CA PRO A 226 -13.16 13.86 2.76
C PRO A 226 -13.52 15.31 3.15
N PRO A 227 -13.95 16.16 2.19
CA PRO A 227 -14.40 17.52 2.48
C PRO A 227 -15.51 17.57 3.53
N PRO A 228 -15.65 18.70 4.26
CA PRO A 228 -16.75 18.89 5.21
C PRO A 228 -18.11 18.58 4.57
N GLY A 229 -18.88 17.72 5.22
CA GLY A 229 -20.15 17.23 4.70
C GLY A 229 -20.75 16.16 5.60
N VAL A 230 -21.93 15.66 5.20
CA VAL A 230 -22.61 14.55 5.87
C VAL A 230 -22.45 13.31 4.99
N TYR A 231 -21.89 12.25 5.56
CA TYR A 231 -21.64 10.98 4.89
C TYR A 231 -22.31 9.85 5.67
N ALA A 232 -22.90 8.89 4.96
CA ALA A 232 -23.33 7.64 5.57
C ALA A 232 -22.09 6.81 5.92
N ALA A 233 -22.02 6.31 7.16
CA ALA A 233 -20.87 5.57 7.65
C ALA A 233 -21.28 4.43 8.59
N ALA A 234 -20.40 3.44 8.71
CA ALA A 234 -20.44 2.45 9.79
C ALA A 234 -19.38 2.82 10.83
N LEU A 235 -19.66 2.54 12.10
CA LEU A 235 -18.72 2.73 13.21
C LEU A 235 -18.42 1.38 13.86
N GLN A 236 -17.12 1.12 14.04
CA GLN A 236 -16.62 -0.05 14.77
C GLN A 236 -15.69 0.44 15.87
N VAL A 237 -15.88 -0.09 17.08
CA VAL A 237 -14.91 0.07 18.17
C VAL A 237 -13.84 -0.99 17.99
N VAL A 238 -12.59 -0.57 17.94
CA VAL A 238 -11.42 -1.45 17.85
C VAL A 238 -10.71 -1.46 19.19
N ASP A 239 -10.29 -2.64 19.64
CA ASP A 239 -9.54 -2.86 20.88
C ASP A 239 -8.07 -2.41 20.76
#